data_AF-A0AAW5EL37-F1
#
_entry.id   AF-A0AAW5EL37-F1
#
_cell.length_a   1.000
_cell.length_b   1.000
_cell.length_c   1.000
_cell.angle_alpha   90.00
_cell.angle_beta   90.00
_cell.angle_gamma   90.00
#
_symmetry.space_group_name_H-M   'P 1'
#
loop_
_entity.id
_entity.type
_entity.pdbx_description
1 polymer ?
#
loop_
_entity_poly.entity_id
_entity_poly.type
_entity_poly.pdbx_seq_one_letter_code
_entity_poly.pdbx_strand_id
1 'polypeptide(L)'
;LGINATLSSLERTREGEFFYNHEKSLNVLEYLNLKPNFIKDLTKLENGTKISLEELKFQDEGFYYIENKKYFSIINIKENKVEYLL
;
A
#
# COMPACT_ATOMS: atom_id res chain seq x y z
N LEU A 1 14.04 36.51 -25.79
CA LEU A 1 13.70 37.30 -24.57
C LEU A 1 14.91 38.11 -24.07
N GLY A 2 16.15 37.61 -24.14
CA GLY A 2 17.35 38.45 -23.89
C GLY A 2 17.47 39.02 -22.48
N ILE A 3 16.70 38.49 -21.53
CA ILE A 3 16.61 38.97 -20.15
C ILE A 3 16.82 37.81 -19.18
N ASN A 4 17.29 38.12 -17.98
CA ASN A 4 17.32 37.20 -16.86
C ASN A 4 15.92 37.14 -16.21
N ALA A 5 15.40 35.94 -16.02
CA ALA A 5 14.13 35.70 -15.35
C ALA A 5 14.29 34.63 -14.27
N THR A 6 13.43 34.68 -13.26
CA THR A 6 13.37 33.71 -12.16
C THR A 6 11.93 33.22 -12.02
N LEU A 7 11.76 31.95 -11.63
CA LEU A 7 10.47 31.34 -11.34
C LEU A 7 9.80 32.06 -10.16
N SER A 8 8.68 32.73 -10.42
CA SER A 8 7.91 33.42 -9.38
C SER A 8 6.91 32.49 -8.69
N SER A 9 6.42 31.45 -9.38
CA SER A 9 5.51 30.45 -8.83
C SER A 9 5.59 29.14 -9.61
N LEU A 10 5.37 28.03 -8.91
CA LEU A 10 5.26 26.69 -9.47
C LEU A 10 4.18 25.91 -8.74
N GLU A 11 3.22 25.39 -9.49
CA GLU A 11 2.19 24.49 -8.97
C GLU A 11 2.43 23.08 -9.53
N ARG A 12 2.54 22.09 -8.64
CA ARG A 12 2.56 20.69 -9.04
C ARG A 12 1.12 20.21 -9.19
N THR A 13 0.70 19.97 -10.42
CA THR A 13 -0.67 19.52 -10.75
C THR A 13 -0.85 18.01 -10.64
N ARG A 14 0.24 17.24 -10.67
CA ARG A 14 0.23 15.77 -10.61
C ARG A 14 1.58 15.22 -10.15
N GLU A 15 1.55 14.08 -9.46
CA GLU A 15 2.71 13.25 -9.11
C GLU A 15 2.38 11.78 -9.40
N GLY A 16 2.90 11.23 -10.50
CA GLY A 16 2.49 9.91 -10.97
C GLY A 16 0.98 9.84 -11.23
N GLU A 17 0.30 8.87 -10.62
CA GLU A 17 -1.16 8.72 -10.70
C GLU A 17 -1.92 9.65 -9.72
N PHE A 18 -1.22 10.36 -8.83
CA PHE A 18 -1.84 11.26 -7.86
C PHE A 18 -2.06 12.65 -8.46
N PHE A 19 -3.30 13.10 -8.49
CA PHE A 19 -3.69 14.44 -8.89
C PHE A 19 -4.90 14.92 -8.09
N TYR A 20 -5.06 16.23 -7.96
CA TYR A 20 -6.24 16.79 -7.29
C TYR A 20 -7.50 16.45 -8.09
N ASN A 21 -8.48 15.85 -7.40
CA ASN A 21 -9.76 15.47 -8.00
C ASN A 21 -10.91 15.73 -7.04
N HIS A 22 -11.17 17.00 -6.72
CA HIS A 22 -12.30 17.43 -5.88
C HIS A 22 -12.40 16.66 -4.54
N GLU A 23 -11.26 16.43 -3.90
CA GLU A 23 -11.18 15.68 -2.63
C GLU A 23 -11.78 14.25 -2.70
N LYS A 24 -11.84 13.65 -3.90
CA LYS A 24 -12.26 12.27 -4.08
C LYS A 24 -11.34 11.35 -3.26
N SER A 25 -11.95 10.51 -2.42
CA SER A 25 -11.22 9.49 -1.66
C SER A 25 -10.51 8.51 -2.59
N LEU A 26 -9.30 8.11 -2.20
CA LEU A 26 -8.47 7.15 -2.91
C LEU A 26 -8.51 5.80 -2.21
N ASN A 27 -8.60 4.72 -2.99
CA ASN A 27 -8.30 3.40 -2.49
C ASN A 27 -6.78 3.18 -2.54
N VAL A 28 -6.11 3.26 -1.40
CA VAL A 28 -4.64 3.22 -1.31
C VAL A 28 -4.06 1.94 -1.95
N LEU A 29 -4.76 0.80 -1.86
CA LEU A 29 -4.30 -0.47 -2.43
C LEU A 29 -4.19 -0.44 -3.97
N GLU A 30 -4.92 0.43 -4.66
CA GLU A 30 -4.81 0.61 -6.12
C GLU A 30 -3.51 1.29 -6.55
N TYR A 31 -2.87 2.01 -5.64
CA TYR A 31 -1.67 2.81 -5.93
C TYR A 31 -0.39 2.20 -5.35
N LEU A 32 -0.52 1.17 -4.52
CA LEU A 32 0.62 0.44 -3.95
C LEU A 32 0.99 -0.74 -4.84
N ASN A 33 2.28 -0.90 -5.11
CA ASN A 33 2.80 -2.03 -5.87
C ASN A 33 2.91 -3.29 -4.97
N LEU A 34 1.77 -3.81 -4.53
CA LEU A 34 1.64 -4.94 -3.61
C LEU A 34 0.81 -6.06 -4.24
N LYS A 35 1.14 -7.30 -3.93
CA LYS A 35 0.33 -8.46 -4.35
C LYS A 35 -0.68 -8.84 -3.26
N PRO A 36 -1.89 -9.30 -3.60
CA PRO A 36 -2.80 -9.82 -2.60
C PRO A 36 -2.28 -11.14 -2.01
N ASN A 37 -2.53 -11.36 -0.72
CA ASN A 37 -2.39 -12.64 -0.05
C ASN A 37 -3.64 -12.96 0.76
N PHE A 38 -3.81 -14.22 1.14
CA PHE A 38 -5.07 -14.72 1.69
C PHE A 38 -4.80 -15.62 2.89
N ILE A 39 -5.63 -15.45 3.92
CA ILE A 39 -5.69 -16.28 5.13
C ILE A 39 -7.11 -16.80 5.33
N LYS A 40 -7.26 -17.90 6.06
CA LYS A 40 -8.59 -18.47 6.34
C LYS A 40 -9.37 -17.64 7.38
N ASP A 41 -8.68 -17.17 8.41
CA ASP A 41 -9.29 -16.43 9.52
C ASP A 41 -9.02 -14.92 9.38
N LEU A 42 -9.94 -14.21 8.75
CA LEU A 42 -9.85 -12.76 8.56
C LEU A 42 -10.13 -11.96 9.84
N THR A 43 -10.60 -12.59 10.92
CA THR A 43 -10.80 -11.88 12.21
C THR A 43 -9.47 -11.41 12.80
N LYS A 44 -8.36 -12.04 12.39
CA LYS A 44 -7.00 -11.64 12.74
C LYS A 44 -6.64 -10.21 12.31
N LEU A 45 -7.21 -9.73 11.20
CA LEU A 45 -7.03 -8.33 10.78
C LEU A 45 -7.77 -7.36 11.72
N GLU A 46 -8.89 -7.78 12.29
CA GLU A 46 -9.72 -6.92 13.14
C GLU A 46 -9.16 -6.78 14.55
N ASN A 47 -8.54 -7.84 15.07
CA ASN A 47 -8.01 -7.89 16.43
C ASN A 47 -6.49 -7.68 16.50
N GLY A 48 -5.81 -7.46 15.37
CA GLY A 48 -4.36 -7.25 15.29
C GLY A 48 -3.53 -8.48 15.65
N THR A 49 -4.08 -9.69 15.48
CA THR A 49 -3.35 -10.93 15.78
C THR A 49 -2.29 -11.21 14.71
N LYS A 50 -1.14 -11.69 15.16
CA LYS A 50 -0.04 -12.08 14.26
C LYS A 50 -0.48 -13.19 13.30
N ILE A 51 -0.14 -13.01 12.03
CA ILE A 51 -0.31 -13.97 10.94
C ILE A 51 1.02 -14.69 10.76
N SER A 52 1.01 -16.02 10.84
CA SER A 52 2.19 -16.83 10.57
C SER A 52 2.34 -17.15 9.08
N LEU A 53 3.54 -17.55 8.65
CA LEU A 53 3.82 -17.83 7.24
C LEU A 53 2.95 -18.97 6.70
N GLU A 54 2.65 -19.97 7.54
CA GLU A 54 1.88 -21.15 7.17
C GLU A 54 0.39 -20.85 6.94
N GLU A 55 -0.10 -19.73 7.46
CA GLU A 55 -1.46 -19.27 7.25
C GLU A 55 -1.67 -18.59 5.91
N LEU A 56 -0.57 -18.14 5.28
CA LEU A 56 -0.58 -17.43 4.01
C LEU A 56 -0.71 -18.40 2.84
N LYS A 57 -1.58 -18.05 1.89
CA LYS A 57 -1.73 -18.78 0.62
C LYS A 57 -0.46 -18.74 -0.23
N PHE A 58 0.21 -17.59 -0.28
CA PHE A 58 1.48 -17.41 -0.97
C PHE A 58 2.58 -17.18 0.06
N GLN A 59 3.70 -17.90 -0.08
CA GLN A 59 4.80 -17.90 0.90
C GLN A 59 6.13 -17.49 0.28
N ASP A 60 6.14 -17.13 -1.00
CA ASP A 60 7.31 -16.61 -1.69
C ASP A 60 7.72 -15.25 -1.11
N GLU A 61 9.00 -14.91 -1.21
CA GLU A 61 9.47 -13.60 -0.75
C GLU A 61 8.82 -12.45 -1.52
N GLY A 62 8.49 -11.38 -0.80
CA GLY A 62 7.94 -10.16 -1.38
C GLY A 62 6.95 -9.44 -0.49
N PHE A 63 6.39 -8.37 -1.04
CA PHE A 63 5.43 -7.50 -0.38
C PHE A 63 4.00 -7.87 -0.75
N TYR A 64 3.16 -7.99 0.27
CA TYR A 64 1.77 -8.37 0.13
C TYR A 64 0.85 -7.47 0.94
N TYR A 65 -0.42 -7.45 0.55
CA TYR A 65 -1.50 -6.98 1.41
C TYR A 65 -2.50 -8.10 1.66
N ILE A 66 -3.15 -8.06 2.82
CA ILE A 66 -4.28 -8.92 3.16
C ILE A 66 -5.41 -7.99 3.57
N GLU A 67 -6.57 -8.12 2.92
CA GLU A 67 -7.72 -7.25 3.18
C GLU A 67 -8.96 -8.04 3.57
N ASN A 68 -9.83 -7.38 4.33
CA ASN A 68 -11.23 -7.75 4.47
C ASN A 68 -12.09 -6.53 4.08
N LYS A 69 -13.40 -6.58 4.35
CA LYS A 69 -14.34 -5.50 3.97
C LYS A 69 -14.03 -4.13 4.59
N LYS A 70 -13.24 -4.07 5.67
CA LYS A 70 -13.04 -2.86 6.48
C LYS A 70 -11.57 -2.53 6.74
N TYR A 71 -10.70 -3.53 6.81
CA TYR A 71 -9.31 -3.38 7.19
C TYR A 71 -8.40 -4.08 6.18
N PHE A 72 -7.16 -3.61 6.10
CA PHE A 72 -6.09 -4.32 5.45
C PHE A 72 -4.82 -4.22 6.28
N SER A 73 -3.92 -5.18 6.09
CA SER A 73 -2.55 -5.13 6.61
C SER A 73 -1.57 -5.30 5.45
N ILE A 74 -0.43 -4.63 5.55
CA ILE A 74 0.68 -4.77 4.61
C ILE A 74 1.77 -5.59 5.28
N ILE A 75 2.19 -6.66 4.63
CA ILE A 75 3.22 -7.56 5.13
C ILE A 75 4.35 -7.72 4.11
N ASN A 76 5.54 -8.01 4.62
CA ASN A 76 6.70 -8.42 3.85
C ASN A 76 7.07 -9.85 4.26
N ILE A 77 7.22 -10.74 3.29
CA ILE A 77 7.75 -12.08 3.50
C ILE A 77 9.22 -12.05 3.12
N LYS A 78 10.09 -12.29 4.09
CA LYS A 78 11.55 -12.32 3.89
C LYS A 78 12.18 -13.30 4.86
N GLU A 79 13.14 -14.11 4.38
CA GLU A 79 13.86 -15.07 5.23
C GLU A 79 12.92 -15.99 6.03
N ASN A 80 11.83 -16.45 5.40
CA ASN A 80 10.76 -17.25 6.01
C ASN A 80 10.07 -16.58 7.23
N LYS A 81 10.06 -15.25 7.29
CA LYS A 81 9.37 -14.49 8.34
C LYS A 81 8.38 -13.52 7.72
N VAL A 82 7.27 -13.33 8.43
CA VAL A 82 6.26 -12.32 8.14
C VAL A 82 6.58 -11.08 8.97
N GLU A 83 6.90 -9.98 8.28
CA GLU A 83 7.11 -8.65 8.86
C GLU A 83 5.91 -7.77 8.55
N TYR A 84 5.42 -7.03 9.54
CA TYR A 84 4.32 -6.08 9.35
C TYR A 84 4.89 -4.71 8.99
N LEU A 85 4.34 -4.10 7.94
CA LEU A 85 4.66 -2.75 7.52
C LEU A 85 3.56 -1.75 7.89
N LEU A 86 2.29 -2.19 7.86
CA LEU A 86 1.11 -1.42 8.23
C LEU A 86 -0.01 -2.35 8.74
#